data_AF-A0A167TBA6-F1
#
_entry.id   AF-A0A167TBA6-F1
#
_cell.length_a   1.000
_cell.length_b   1.000
_cell.length_c   1.000
_cell.angle_alpha   90.00
_cell.angle_beta   90.00
_cell.angle_gamma   90.00
#
_symmetry.space_group_name_H-M   'P 1'
#
loop_
_entity.id
_entity.type
_entity.pdbx_description
1 polymer ?
#
loop_
_entity_poly.entity_id
_entity_poly.type
_entity_poly.pdbx_seq_one_letter_code
_entity_poly.pdbx_strand_id
1 'polypeptide(L)' 'MSKQEMLKLIEKKRSELMEVVAKSGLNATITIQLSQELDLLLNQYNEYMKKAKRLLSH' A
#
# COMPACT_ATOMS: atom_id res chain seq x y z
N MET A 1 2.89 -6.37 12.80
CA MET A 1 3.04 -4.99 12.32
C MET A 1 1.99 -4.12 12.98
N SER A 2 2.40 -3.01 13.59
CA SER A 2 1.45 -2.01 14.13
C SER A 2 0.84 -1.19 13.00
N LYS A 3 -0.32 -0.57 13.25
CA LYS A 3 -0.99 0.33 12.29
C LYS A 3 -0.04 1.39 11.69
N GLN A 4 0.81 1.99 12.53
CA GLN A 4 1.77 3.02 12.12
C GLN A 4 2.89 2.47 11.22
N GLU A 5 3.39 1.27 11.49
CA GLU A 5 4.40 0.61 10.65
C GLU A 5 3.84 0.34 9.25
N MET A 6 2.59 -0.10 9.19
CA MET A 6 1.89 -0.37 7.94
C MET A 6 1.68 0.91 7.12
N LEU A 7 1.30 2.01 7.76
CA LEU A 7 1.19 3.32 7.11
C LEU A 7 2.53 3.81 6.58
N LYS A 8 3.61 3.69 7.36
CA LYS A 8 4.97 4.05 6.90
C LYS A 8 5.39 3.23 5.68
N LEU A 9 5.08 1.93 5.66
CA LEU A 9 5.38 1.08 4.51
C LEU A 9 4.58 1.49 3.27
N ILE A 10 3.29 1.80 3.42
CA ILE A 10 2.44 2.29 2.33
C ILE A 10 3.00 3.60 1.76
N GLU A 11 3.37 4.56 2.60
CA GLU A 11 3.94 5.84 2.14
C GLU A 11 5.30 5.67 1.45
N LYS A 12 6.16 4.81 2.00
CA LYS A 12 7.46 4.50 1.38
C LYS A 12 7.25 3.88 -0.01
N LYS A 13 6.39 2.86 -0.11
CA LYS A 13 6.12 2.15 -1.37
C LYS A 13 5.44 3.05 -2.40
N ARG A 14 4.58 3.97 -1.96
CA ARG A 14 3.96 5.00 -2.81
C ARG A 14 5.00 5.98 -3.36
N SER A 15 5.95 6.41 -2.54
CA SER A 15 7.03 7.30 -2.98
C SER A 15 7.91 6.61 -4.03
N GLU A 16 8.28 5.35 -3.78
CA GLU A 16 9.04 4.51 -4.71
C GLU A 16 8.29 4.32 -6.04
N LEU A 17 6.99 4.05 -6.00
CA LEU A 17 6.14 3.97 -7.18
C LEU A 17 6.17 5.29 -7.97
N MET A 18 6.01 6.44 -7.32
CA MET A 18 6.03 7.75 -8.00
C MET A 18 7.38 8.01 -8.68
N GLU A 19 8.49 7.67 -8.03
CA GLU A 19 9.83 7.79 -8.63
C GLU A 19 10.00 6.88 -9.84
N VAL A 20 9.53 5.64 -9.75
CA VAL A 20 9.64 4.68 -10.86
C VAL A 20 8.72 5.05 -12.01
N VAL A 21 7.51 5.56 -11.74
CA VAL A 21 6.62 6.12 -12.77
C VAL A 21 7.29 7.29 -13.48
N ALA A 22 7.95 8.19 -12.75
CA ALA A 22 8.63 9.33 -13.32
C ALA A 22 9.83 8.93 -14.19
N LYS A 23 10.54 7.84 -13.84
CA LYS A 23 11.73 7.36 -14.58
C LYS A 23 11.40 6.43 -15.74
N SER A 24 10.46 5.51 -15.54
CA SER A 24 10.20 4.37 -16.45
C SER A 24 8.83 4.44 -17.13
N GLY A 25 7.96 5.36 -16.71
CA GLY A 25 6.58 5.46 -17.18
C GLY A 25 5.66 4.41 -16.56
N LEU A 26 4.36 4.52 -16.86
CA LEU A 26 3.31 3.67 -16.27
C LEU A 26 3.32 2.24 -16.80
N ASN A 27 3.77 2.03 -18.04
CA ASN A 27 3.73 0.73 -18.71
C ASN A 27 4.95 -0.15 -18.42
N ALA A 28 5.94 0.34 -17.67
CA ALA A 28 7.08 -0.48 -17.31
C ALA A 28 6.65 -1.59 -16.35
N THR A 29 7.14 -2.81 -16.58
CA THR A 29 6.85 -3.97 -15.74
C THR A 29 7.18 -3.71 -14.26
N ILE A 30 8.21 -2.92 -13.99
CA ILE A 30 8.59 -2.52 -12.62
C ILE A 30 7.52 -1.62 -11.98
N THR A 31 6.96 -0.67 -12.72
CA THR A 31 5.89 0.23 -12.26
C THR A 31 4.61 -0.56 -11.94
N ILE A 32 4.26 -1.50 -12.81
CA ILE A 32 3.08 -2.37 -12.62
C ILE A 32 3.24 -3.24 -11.38
N GLN A 33 4.41 -3.86 -11.19
CA GLN A 33 4.70 -4.67 -10.00
C GLN A 33 4.63 -3.83 -8.72
N LEU A 34 5.25 -2.65 -8.70
CA LEU A 34 5.20 -1.75 -7.55
C LEU A 34 3.77 -1.28 -7.24
N SER A 35 2.95 -1.04 -8.27
CA SER A 35 1.53 -0.70 -8.11
C SER A 35 0.75 -1.86 -7.49
N GLN A 36 1.02 -3.10 -7.91
CA GLN A 36 0.37 -4.30 -7.35
C GLN A 36 0.78 -4.53 -5.90
N GLU A 37 2.06 -4.37 -5.57
CA GLU A 37 2.54 -4.47 -4.19
C GLU A 37 1.92 -3.40 -3.28
N LEU A 38 1.81 -2.16 -3.76
CA LEU A 38 1.16 -1.09 -3.03
C LEU A 38 -0.34 -1.38 -2.81
N ASP A 39 -1.04 -1.89 -3.82
CA ASP A 39 -2.44 -2.27 -3.72
C ASP A 39 -2.66 -3.40 -2.68
N LEU A 40 -1.79 -4.41 -2.67
CA LEU A 40 -1.82 -5.48 -1.66
C LEU A 40 -1.67 -4.92 -0.24
N LEU A 41 -0.73 -4.00 -0.02
CA LEU A 41 -0.54 -3.35 1.28
C LEU A 41 -1.76 -2.53 1.72
N LEU A 42 -2.37 -1.79 0.78
CA LEU A 42 -3.59 -1.03 1.02
C LEU A 42 -4.77 -1.95 1.37
N ASN A 43 -4.92 -3.06 0.66
CA ASN A 43 -5.97 -4.05 0.92
C ASN A 43 -5.81 -4.68 2.30
N GLN A 44 -4.59 -5.10 2.67
CA GLN A 44 -4.30 -5.62 4.01
C GLN A 44 -4.64 -4.59 5.10
N TYR A 45 -4.32 -3.32 4.87
CA TYR A 45 -4.60 -2.25 5.84
C TYR A 45 -6.10 -2.02 5.99
N ASN A 46 -6.83 -2.03 4.87
CA ASN A 46 -8.27 -1.91 4.85
C ASN A 46 -8.94 -3.09 5.58
N GLU A 47 -8.46 -4.31 5.40
CA GLU A 47 -8.93 -5.48 6.15
C GLU A 47 -8.66 -5.37 7.64
N TYR A 48 -7.46 -4.92 8.02
CA TYR A 48 -7.10 -4.66 9.41
C TYR A 48 -8.05 -3.63 10.05
N MET A 49 -8.33 -2.53 9.35
CA MET A 49 -9.26 -1.50 9.81
C MET A 49 -10.71 -2.00 9.87
N LYS A 50 -11.15 -2.82 8.91
CA LYS A 50 -12.49 -3.46 8.94
C LYS A 50 -12.64 -4.39 10.14
N LYS A 51 -11.63 -5.20 10.45
CA LYS A 51 -11.63 -6.07 11.65
C LYS A 51 -11.69 -5.26 12.94
N ALA A 52 -10.89 -4.20 13.05
CA ALA A 52 -10.91 -3.31 14.22
C ALA A 52 -12.28 -2.63 14.39
N LYS A 53 -12.92 -2.20 13.31
CA LYS A 53 -14.26 -1.58 13.36
C LYS A 53 -15.35 -2.56 13.81
N ARG A 54 -15.29 -3.82 13.39
CA ARG A 54 -16.24 -4.86 13.83
C ARG A 54 -16.15 -5.12 15.34
N LEU A 55 -14.94 -5.13 15.90
CA LEU A 55 -14.72 -5.36 17.35
C LEU A 55 -15.20 -4.20 18.23
N LEU A 56 -15.28 -2.99 17.70
CA LEU A 56 -15.80 -1.80 18.41
C LEU A 56 -17.34 -1.67 18.33
N SER A 57 -18.01 -2.52 17.54
CA SER A 57 -19.45 -2.45 17.29
C SER A 57 -20.26 -3.48 18.10
N HIS A 58 -19.62 -4.17 19.05
CA HIS A 58 -20.20 -5.27 19.81
C HIS A 58 -19.93 -5.11 21.31
#